data_AF-A0A1F3A7P0-F1
#
_entry.id   AF-A0A1F3A7P0-F1
#
_cell.length_a   1.000
_cell.length_b   1.000
_cell.length_c   1.000
_cell.angle_alpha   90.00
_cell.angle_beta   90.00
_cell.angle_gamma   90.00
#
_symmetry.space_group_name_H-M   'P 1'
#
loop_
_entity.id
_entity.type
_entity.pdbx_description
1 polymer ?
#
loop_
_entity_poly.entity_id
_entity_poly.type
_entity_poly.pdbx_seq_one_letter_code
_entity_poly.pdbx_strand_id
1 'polypeptide(L)'
;MRALFGLSGLMKIGLCGREHPPSCVECVEKHLGAARVLMAEVRDGYGSRRLLAVGHLHEAEDESQEWPGLHEAVRAARKGYQSEGIIPDWEALWALVVTAGGK
;
A
#
# COMPACT_ATOMS: atom_id res chain seq x y z
N MET A 1 -23.79 27.73 -24.21
CA MET A 1 -23.93 26.30 -23.86
C MET A 1 -22.68 25.55 -24.26
N ARG A 2 -21.80 25.24 -23.30
CA ARG A 2 -21.04 23.98 -23.21
C ARG A 2 -20.22 24.01 -21.93
N ALA A 3 -20.62 23.13 -21.02
CA ALA A 3 -20.08 22.97 -19.70
C ALA A 3 -18.99 21.87 -19.72
N LEU A 4 -17.90 22.15 -19.01
CA LEU A 4 -17.05 21.26 -18.22
C LEU A 4 -16.17 20.22 -18.96
N PHE A 5 -14.91 20.62 -19.16
CA PHE A 5 -13.76 19.73 -19.14
C PHE A 5 -13.66 19.07 -17.76
N GLY A 6 -13.91 17.75 -17.69
CA GLY A 6 -13.70 16.94 -16.50
C GLY A 6 -12.20 16.65 -16.29
N LEU A 7 -11.52 17.54 -15.56
CA LEU A 7 -10.23 17.28 -14.94
C LEU A 7 -10.44 16.42 -13.69
N SER A 8 -10.34 15.09 -13.79
CA SER A 8 -10.19 14.22 -12.60
C SER A 8 -9.87 12.78 -13.01
N GLY A 9 -8.63 12.56 -13.41
CA GLY A 9 -8.10 11.23 -13.61
C GLY A 9 -6.59 11.32 -13.53
N LEU A 10 -6.04 11.39 -12.31
CA LEU A 10 -4.63 11.06 -12.13
C LEU A 10 -4.53 9.57 -12.51
N MET A 11 -4.16 9.32 -13.77
CA MET A 11 -3.71 8.03 -14.24
C MET A 11 -2.48 7.70 -13.40
N LYS A 12 -2.68 6.95 -12.30
CA LYS A 12 -1.55 6.43 -11.53
C LYS A 12 -0.74 5.61 -12.52
N ILE A 13 0.47 6.08 -12.84
CA ILE A 13 1.47 5.29 -13.55
C ILE A 13 1.92 4.21 -12.54
N GLY A 14 1.00 3.33 -12.18
CA GLY A 14 1.32 2.12 -11.44
C GLY A 14 2.08 1.25 -12.42
N LEU A 15 3.35 0.97 -12.14
CA LEU A 15 4.17 -0.02 -12.84
C LEU A 15 3.64 -1.47 -12.68
N CYS A 16 2.31 -1.66 -12.63
CA CYS A 16 1.62 -2.94 -12.73
C CYS A 16 1.80 -3.58 -14.14
N GLY A 17 2.24 -2.80 -15.13
CA GLY A 17 2.49 -3.30 -16.49
C GLY A 17 1.21 -3.68 -17.27
N ARG A 18 0.02 -3.33 -16.74
CA ARG A 18 -1.30 -3.58 -17.35
C ARG A 18 -2.22 -2.35 -17.18
N GLU A 19 -3.28 -2.24 -17.99
CA GLU A 19 -4.36 -1.26 -17.78
C GLU A 19 -4.98 -1.52 -16.39
N HIS A 20 -4.79 -0.57 -15.47
CA HIS A 20 -4.92 -0.85 -14.03
C HIS A 20 -6.31 -0.46 -13.51
N PRO A 21 -7.09 -1.42 -12.96
CA PRO A 21 -8.27 -1.10 -12.15
C PRO A 21 -7.88 -0.24 -10.93
N PRO A 22 -8.82 0.43 -10.26
CA PRO A 22 -8.51 1.27 -9.09
C PRO A 22 -7.90 0.50 -7.90
N SER A 23 -7.92 -0.84 -7.91
CA SER A 23 -7.32 -1.71 -6.89
C SER A 23 -6.69 -2.95 -7.54
N CYS A 24 -5.52 -3.40 -7.06
CA CYS A 24 -4.87 -4.64 -7.52
C CYS A 24 -4.08 -5.30 -6.39
N VAL A 25 -4.39 -6.58 -6.11
CA VAL A 25 -3.73 -7.35 -5.06
C VAL A 25 -2.23 -7.54 -5.32
N GLU A 26 -1.79 -7.68 -6.57
CA GLU A 26 -0.36 -7.77 -6.92
C GLU A 26 0.38 -6.45 -6.63
N CYS A 27 -0.30 -5.30 -6.81
CA CYS A 27 0.23 -4.01 -6.40
C CYS A 27 0.31 -3.91 -4.87
N VAL A 28 -0.72 -4.35 -4.14
CA VAL A 28 -0.69 -4.42 -2.67
C VAL A 28 0.51 -5.27 -2.21
N GLU A 29 0.71 -6.45 -2.79
CA GLU A 29 1.86 -7.33 -2.53
C GLU A 29 3.19 -6.60 -2.74
N LYS A 30 3.37 -6.00 -3.92
CA LYS A 30 4.57 -5.24 -4.26
C LYS A 30 4.86 -4.12 -3.26
N HIS A 31 3.84 -3.33 -2.90
CA HIS A 31 4.00 -2.18 -2.00
C HIS A 31 4.25 -2.62 -0.55
N LEU A 32 3.54 -3.64 -0.04
CA LEU A 32 3.81 -4.21 1.28
C LEU A 32 5.21 -4.85 1.38
N GLY A 33 5.66 -5.53 0.32
CA GLY A 33 7.01 -6.10 0.25
C GLY A 33 8.10 -5.02 0.34
N ALA A 34 7.96 -3.94 -0.42
CA ALA A 34 8.87 -2.80 -0.37
C ALA A 34 8.86 -2.12 1.02
N ALA A 35 7.69 -1.92 1.62
CA ALA A 35 7.58 -1.36 2.97
C ALA A 35 8.32 -2.22 4.00
N ARG A 36 8.16 -3.55 3.95
CA ARG A 36 8.82 -4.50 4.86
C ARG A 36 10.35 -4.40 4.79
N VAL A 37 10.92 -4.34 3.59
CA VAL A 37 12.37 -4.18 3.39
C VAL A 37 12.85 -2.84 3.95
N LEU A 38 12.17 -1.74 3.61
CA LEU A 38 12.55 -0.41 4.08
C LEU A 38 12.47 -0.29 5.61
N MET A 39 11.50 -0.93 6.26
CA MET A 39 11.43 -0.97 7.73
C MET A 39 12.56 -1.78 8.35
N ALA A 40 13.00 -2.87 7.71
CA ALA A 40 14.18 -3.60 8.13
C ALA A 40 15.44 -2.72 8.02
N GLU A 41 15.60 -1.97 6.91
CA GLU A 41 16.69 -1.01 6.77
C GLU A 41 16.67 0.08 7.85
N VAL A 42 15.49 0.61 8.20
CA VAL A 42 15.36 1.56 9.32
C VAL A 42 15.87 0.96 10.61
N ARG A 43 15.49 -0.30 10.91
CA ARG A 43 15.92 -1.01 12.12
C ARG A 43 17.44 -1.22 12.13
N ASP A 44 18.04 -1.43 10.96
CA ASP A 44 19.48 -1.64 10.81
C ASP A 44 20.29 -0.32 10.82
N GLY A 45 19.62 0.82 11.05
CA GLY A 45 20.25 2.13 11.24
C GLY A 45 20.24 3.03 10.00
N TYR A 46 19.61 2.62 8.90
CA TYR A 46 19.43 3.47 7.70
C TYR A 46 18.24 4.43 7.90
N GLY A 47 18.44 5.42 8.77
CA GLY A 47 17.38 6.27 9.34
C GLY A 47 16.55 7.11 8.35
N SER A 48 16.99 7.28 7.10
CA SER A 48 16.25 8.03 6.07
C SER A 48 15.13 7.23 5.39
N ARG A 49 15.00 5.92 5.66
CA ARG A 49 14.07 5.02 4.96
C ARG A 49 12.65 5.00 5.53
N ARG A 50 12.41 5.58 6.71
CA ARG A 50 11.10 5.55 7.40
C ARG A 50 9.99 6.20 6.56
N LEU A 51 10.24 7.36 5.96
CA LEU A 51 9.25 8.04 5.13
C LEU A 51 8.92 7.26 3.87
N LEU A 52 9.90 6.58 3.27
CA LEU A 52 9.67 5.72 2.11
C LEU A 52 8.79 4.51 2.48
N ALA A 53 9.06 3.87 3.63
CA ALA A 53 8.23 2.77 4.12
C ALA A 53 6.77 3.20 4.33
N VAL A 54 6.54 4.38 4.92
CA VAL A 54 5.20 4.95 5.08
C VAL A 54 4.54 5.23 3.73
N GLY A 55 5.28 5.76 2.76
CA GLY A 55 4.78 5.97 1.39
C GLY A 55 4.33 4.66 0.73
N HIS A 56 5.11 3.59 0.86
CA HIS A 56 4.71 2.29 0.34
C HIS A 56 3.48 1.71 1.05
N LEU A 57 3.33 1.89 2.36
CA LEU A 57 2.09 1.50 3.03
C LEU A 57 0.88 2.32 2.58
N HIS A 58 1.07 3.59 2.21
CA HIS A 58 -0.01 4.42 1.67
C HIS A 58 -0.46 3.94 0.29
N GLU A 59 0.47 3.62 -0.60
CA GLU A 59 0.14 3.02 -1.90
C GLU A 59 -0.56 1.67 -1.72
N ALA A 60 -0.11 0.81 -0.79
CA ALA A 60 -0.78 -0.45 -0.50
C ALA A 60 -2.22 -0.27 0.02
N GLU A 61 -2.48 0.78 0.81
CA GLU A 61 -3.83 1.14 1.27
C GLU A 61 -4.72 1.56 0.10
N ASP A 62 -4.21 2.43 -0.78
CA ASP A 62 -4.94 2.87 -1.96
C ASP A 62 -5.24 1.72 -2.92
N GLU A 63 -4.30 0.79 -3.09
CA GLU A 63 -4.42 -0.37 -3.98
C GLU A 63 -5.35 -1.47 -3.46
N SER A 64 -5.76 -1.39 -2.19
CA SER A 64 -6.57 -2.42 -1.52
C SER A 64 -8.04 -2.04 -1.31
N GLN A 65 -8.51 -0.90 -1.85
CA GLN A 65 -9.86 -0.36 -1.60
C GLN A 65 -11.01 -1.35 -1.91
N GLU A 66 -10.82 -2.27 -2.85
CA GLU A 66 -11.81 -3.32 -3.18
C GLU A 66 -11.96 -4.40 -2.09
N TRP A 67 -10.98 -4.56 -1.18
CA TRP A 67 -11.00 -5.56 -0.11
C TRP A 67 -11.01 -4.87 1.27
N PRO A 68 -12.18 -4.54 1.85
CA PRO A 68 -12.28 -3.71 3.05
C PRO A 68 -11.47 -4.23 4.25
N GLY A 69 -11.43 -5.54 4.46
CA GLY A 69 -10.65 -6.15 5.55
C GLY A 69 -9.14 -5.94 5.38
N LEU A 70 -8.63 -6.08 4.15
CA LEU A 70 -7.24 -5.82 3.82
C LEU A 70 -6.94 -4.31 3.88
N HIS A 71 -7.82 -3.47 3.32
CA HIS A 71 -7.68 -2.02 3.34
C HIS A 71 -7.55 -1.47 4.77
N GLU A 72 -8.45 -1.85 5.67
CA GLU A 72 -8.42 -1.39 7.06
C GLU A 72 -7.18 -1.92 7.81
N ALA A 73 -6.76 -3.16 7.54
CA ALA A 73 -5.54 -3.71 8.14
C ALA A 73 -4.28 -2.95 7.68
N VAL A 74 -4.17 -2.65 6.39
CA VAL A 74 -3.05 -1.86 5.85
C VAL A 74 -3.07 -0.43 6.37
N ARG A 75 -4.26 0.19 6.45
CA ARG A 75 -4.44 1.54 7.02
C ARG A 75 -4.04 1.60 8.48
N ALA A 76 -4.43 0.60 9.28
CA ALA A 76 -4.04 0.49 10.69
C ALA A 76 -2.52 0.32 10.84
N ALA A 77 -1.93 -0.58 10.04
CA ALA A 77 -0.48 -0.79 10.00
C ALA A 77 0.29 0.49 9.64
N ARG A 78 -0.17 1.23 8.62
CA ARG A 78 0.42 2.52 8.24
C ARG A 78 0.37 3.52 9.37
N LYS A 79 -0.80 3.72 9.96
CA LYS A 79 -0.97 4.68 11.06
C LYS A 79 -0.08 4.32 12.24
N GLY A 80 -0.10 3.06 12.69
CA GLY A 80 0.72 2.60 13.81
C GLY A 80 2.23 2.77 13.57
N TYR A 81 2.72 2.43 12.37
CA TYR A 81 4.12 2.66 12.04
C TYR A 81 4.47 4.15 11.91
N GLN A 82 3.57 4.94 11.31
CA GLN A 82 3.78 6.36 11.09
C GLN A 82 3.81 7.15 12.41
N SER A 83 2.88 6.90 13.33
CA SER A 83 2.79 7.61 14.62
C SER A 83 3.80 7.09 15.64
N GLU A 84 3.86 5.77 15.80
CA GLU A 84 4.47 5.13 16.98
C GLU A 84 5.67 4.25 16.60
N GLY A 85 5.88 4.00 15.30
CA GLY A 85 6.94 3.10 14.84
C GLY A 85 6.64 1.62 15.08
N ILE A 86 5.36 1.28 15.35
CA ILE A 86 4.91 -0.10 15.53
C ILE A 86 5.13 -0.87 14.22
N ILE A 87 5.89 -1.96 14.28
CA ILE A 87 6.09 -2.84 13.13
C ILE A 87 4.79 -3.62 12.87
N PRO A 88 4.29 -3.63 11.62
CA PRO A 88 3.09 -4.39 11.27
C PRO A 88 3.24 -5.89 11.56
N ASP A 89 2.12 -6.53 11.91
CA ASP A 89 2.03 -7.99 11.86
C ASP A 89 2.00 -8.43 10.38
N TRP A 90 3.19 -8.75 9.86
CA TRP A 90 3.35 -9.14 8.48
C TRP A 90 2.67 -10.46 8.15
N GLU A 91 2.59 -11.39 9.10
CA GLU A 91 1.95 -12.69 8.86
C GLU A 91 0.44 -12.51 8.68
N ALA A 92 -0.20 -11.75 9.58
CA ALA A 92 -1.60 -11.42 9.46
C ALA A 92 -1.92 -10.65 8.18
N LEU A 93 -1.09 -9.66 7.80
CA LEU A 93 -1.27 -8.92 6.56
C LEU A 93 -1.15 -9.84 5.33
N TRP A 94 -0.16 -10.74 5.29
CA TRP A 94 -0.01 -11.65 4.16
C TRP A 94 -1.15 -12.65 4.02
N ALA A 95 -1.72 -13.12 5.13
CA ALA A 95 -2.91 -13.97 5.10
C ALA A 95 -4.11 -13.26 4.44
N LEU A 96 -4.31 -11.98 4.72
CA LEU A 96 -5.36 -11.16 4.09
C LEU A 96 -5.11 -10.95 2.59
N VAL A 97 -3.85 -10.75 2.19
CA VAL A 97 -3.46 -10.62 0.79
C VAL A 97 -3.71 -11.91 0.01
N VAL A 98 -3.33 -13.07 0.56
CA VAL A 98 -3.59 -14.39 -0.03
C VAL A 98 -5.09 -14.61 -0.22
N THR A 99 -5.88 -14.30 0.82
CA THR A 99 -7.35 -14.37 0.78
C THR A 99 -7.94 -13.46 -0.31
N ALA A 100 -7.46 -12.21 -0.41
CA ALA A 100 -7.89 -11.25 -1.42
C ALA A 100 -7.56 -11.68 -2.86
N GLY A 101 -6.43 -12.35 -3.05
CA GLY A 101 -5.99 -12.89 -4.34
C GLY A 101 -6.66 -14.21 -4.74
N GLY A 102 -7.54 -14.77 -3.90
CA GLY A 102 -8.21 -16.05 -4.15
C GLY A 102 -7.26 -17.25 -4.21
N LYS A 103 -6.13 -17.18 -3.49
CA LYS A 103 -5.11 -18.23 -3.41
C LYS A 103 -5.18 -18.99 -2.09
#